data_AF-A0A174SG80-F1
#
_entry.id   AF-A0A174SG80-F1
#
_cell.length_a   1.000
_cell.length_b   1.000
_cell.length_c   1.000
_cell.angle_alpha   90.00
_cell.angle_beta   90.00
_cell.angle_gamma   90.00
#
_symmetry.space_group_name_H-M   'P 1'
#
loop_
_entity.id
_entity.type
_entity.pdbx_description
1 polymer ?
#
loop_
_entity_poly.entity_id
_entity_poly.type
_entity_poly.pdbx_seq_one_letter_code
_entity_poly.pdbx_strand_id
1 'polypeptide(L)'
;MGVLGHLTKEERESLWETFEKKLKTGTPVLIGVLNKKFLSVPIGTPISIAQQGKNRYETFIKEINCNNKEKCEWVISYRISYKNKVIREITCPMNWNYESEEAVLKELSYANFRCVKVSDTLLFARKK
;
A
#
# COMPACT_ATOMS: atom_id res chain seq x y z
N MET A 1 0.77 -3.18 3.89
CA MET A 1 1.12 -2.00 3.09
C MET A 1 0.89 -2.35 1.62
N GLY A 2 0.05 -1.61 0.91
CA GLY A 2 -0.30 -1.88 -0.49
C GLY A 2 0.83 -1.49 -1.44
N VAL A 3 1.51 -2.50 -2.00
CA VAL A 3 2.71 -2.37 -2.86
C VAL A 3 2.44 -1.54 -4.13
N LEU A 4 1.18 -1.50 -4.56
CA LEU A 4 0.70 -0.81 -5.75
C LEU A 4 1.05 0.68 -5.79
N GLY A 5 1.04 1.35 -4.63
CA GLY A 5 1.31 2.77 -4.58
C GLY A 5 2.78 3.14 -4.84
N HIS A 6 3.70 2.17 -4.90
CA HIS A 6 5.08 2.45 -5.32
C HIS A 6 5.19 2.68 -6.82
N LEU A 7 4.15 2.33 -7.58
CA LEU A 7 4.11 2.48 -9.03
C LEU A 7 3.43 3.80 -9.42
N THR A 8 4.00 4.48 -10.42
CA THR A 8 3.28 5.56 -11.12
C THR A 8 2.08 4.99 -11.88
N LYS A 9 1.20 5.87 -12.36
CA LYS A 9 0.05 5.45 -13.16
C LYS A 9 0.48 4.69 -14.42
N GLU A 10 1.49 5.17 -15.13
CA GLU A 10 2.01 4.55 -16.35
C GLU A 10 2.59 3.16 -16.05
N GLU A 11 3.29 3.01 -14.92
CA GLU A 11 3.83 1.73 -14.48
C GLU A 11 2.71 0.73 -14.11
N ARG A 12 1.61 1.20 -13.50
CA ARG A 12 0.43 0.37 -13.23
C ARG A 12 -0.27 -0.06 -14.52
N GLU A 13 -0.49 0.85 -15.46
CA GLU A 13 -1.10 0.54 -16.76
C GLU A 13 -0.28 -0.53 -17.50
N SER A 14 1.05 -0.37 -17.54
CA SER A 14 1.97 -1.37 -18.10
C SER A 14 1.92 -2.72 -17.36
N LEU A 15 1.79 -2.71 -16.02
CA LEU A 15 1.59 -3.92 -15.23
C LEU A 15 0.29 -4.64 -15.61
N TRP A 16 -0.82 -3.90 -15.75
CA TRP A 16 -2.11 -4.46 -16.13
C TRP A 16 -2.09 -5.05 -17.53
N GLU A 17 -1.47 -4.38 -18.49
CA GLU A 17 -1.26 -4.93 -19.83
C GLU A 17 -0.41 -6.20 -19.81
N THR A 18 0.64 -6.23 -18.99
CA THR A 18 1.50 -7.39 -18.84
C THR A 18 0.73 -8.57 -18.27
N PHE A 19 -0.13 -8.34 -17.28
CA PHE A 19 -1.01 -9.35 -16.71
C PHE A 19 -2.06 -9.82 -17.71
N GLU A 20 -2.67 -8.90 -18.46
CA GLU A 20 -3.60 -9.25 -19.52
C GLU A 20 -2.92 -10.20 -20.51
N LYS A 21 -1.75 -9.85 -21.06
CA LYS A 21 -1.06 -10.67 -22.06
C LYS A 21 -0.63 -12.04 -21.55
N LYS A 22 -0.21 -12.14 -20.27
CA LYS A 22 0.40 -13.35 -19.70
C LYS A 22 -0.57 -14.29 -19.00
N LEU A 23 -1.68 -13.79 -18.46
CA LEU A 23 -2.62 -14.60 -17.71
C LEU A 23 -3.63 -15.29 -18.63
N LYS A 24 -4.01 -16.51 -18.28
CA LYS A 24 -5.13 -17.21 -18.94
C LYS A 24 -6.45 -16.58 -18.52
N THR A 25 -7.46 -16.60 -19.39
CA THR A 25 -8.83 -16.22 -19.05
C THR A 25 -9.32 -16.97 -17.82
N GLY A 26 -10.00 -16.26 -16.91
CA GLY A 26 -10.47 -16.81 -15.65
C GLY A 26 -9.43 -16.84 -14.53
N THR A 27 -8.15 -16.51 -14.79
CA THR A 27 -7.12 -16.47 -13.73
C THR A 27 -7.47 -15.41 -12.67
N PRO A 28 -7.52 -15.76 -11.38
CA PRO A 28 -7.74 -14.81 -10.31
C PRO A 28 -6.46 -14.04 -9.98
N VAL A 29 -6.61 -12.75 -9.65
CA VAL A 29 -5.56 -11.84 -9.22
C VAL A 29 -6.01 -11.17 -7.93
N LEU A 30 -5.17 -11.22 -6.90
CA LEU A 30 -5.38 -10.52 -5.63
C LEU A 30 -4.47 -9.32 -5.56
N ILE A 31 -5.05 -8.16 -5.27
CA ILE A 31 -4.38 -6.87 -5.39
C ILE A 31 -4.47 -6.15 -4.06
N GLY A 32 -3.32 -6.00 -3.40
CA GLY A 32 -3.21 -5.29 -2.13
C GLY A 32 -3.14 -3.77 -2.34
N VAL A 33 -4.10 -3.03 -1.79
CA VAL A 33 -4.17 -1.56 -1.84
C VAL A 33 -3.95 -0.95 -0.45
N LEU A 34 -3.56 0.33 -0.43
CA LEU A 34 -3.42 1.08 0.81
C LEU A 34 -4.81 1.41 1.39
N ASN A 35 -5.01 1.15 2.69
CA ASN A 35 -6.25 1.56 3.36
C ASN A 35 -6.31 3.09 3.44
N LYS A 36 -7.41 3.67 2.95
CA LYS A 36 -7.67 5.12 3.00
C LYS A 36 -7.53 5.73 4.39
N LYS A 37 -7.81 4.96 5.46
CA LYS A 37 -7.68 5.42 6.85
C LYS A 37 -6.27 5.90 7.18
N PHE A 38 -5.22 5.36 6.54
CA PHE A 38 -3.84 5.79 6.77
C PHE A 38 -3.58 7.24 6.36
N LEU A 39 -4.39 7.82 5.46
CA LEU A 39 -4.30 9.23 5.09
C LEU A 39 -4.69 10.18 6.23
N SER A 40 -5.46 9.70 7.20
CA SER A 40 -6.00 10.50 8.30
C SER A 40 -5.47 10.07 9.68
N VAL A 41 -4.52 9.13 9.73
CA VAL A 41 -3.92 8.71 11.01
C VAL A 41 -3.08 9.88 11.54
N PRO A 42 -3.28 10.30 12.81
CA PRO A 42 -2.43 11.32 13.40
C PRO A 42 -0.96 10.90 13.41
N ILE A 43 -0.08 11.79 12.95
CA ILE A 43 1.37 11.60 12.97
C ILE A 43 1.84 11.16 14.36
N GLY A 44 2.73 10.18 14.41
CA GLY A 44 3.24 9.62 15.66
C GLY A 44 2.34 8.56 16.31
N THR A 45 1.17 8.25 15.74
CA THR A 45 0.36 7.09 16.16
C THR A 45 0.97 5.80 15.61
N PRO A 46 1.15 4.74 16.43
CA PRO A 46 1.57 3.44 15.92
C PRO A 46 0.52 2.87 14.95
N ILE A 47 0.92 2.65 13.69
CA ILE A 47 0.09 2.02 12.65
C ILE A 47 0.22 0.50 12.61
N SER A 48 1.28 -0.03 13.22
CA SER A 48 1.51 -1.45 13.40
C SER A 48 2.31 -1.66 14.68
N ILE A 49 1.92 -2.67 15.44
CA ILE A 49 2.61 -3.10 16.65
C ILE A 49 2.78 -4.61 16.57
N ALA A 50 4.01 -5.10 16.67
CA ALA A 50 4.32 -6.51 16.70
C ALA A 50 5.21 -6.85 17.88
N GLN A 51 5.00 -8.00 18.50
CA GLN A 51 5.86 -8.52 19.56
C GLN A 51 6.64 -9.72 18.99
N GLN A 52 7.97 -9.62 19.00
CA GLN A 52 8.86 -10.73 18.60
C GLN A 52 9.79 -11.05 19.77
N GLY A 53 9.53 -12.18 20.44
CA GLY A 53 10.21 -12.53 21.67
C GLY A 53 10.02 -11.44 22.74
N LYS A 54 11.12 -10.90 23.27
CA LYS A 54 11.09 -9.85 24.30
C LYS A 54 11.02 -8.43 23.73
N ASN A 55 11.06 -8.29 22.41
CA ASN A 55 11.11 -6.99 21.74
C ASN A 55 9.73 -6.62 21.19
N ARG A 56 9.36 -5.35 21.38
CA ARG A 56 8.19 -4.71 20.80
C ARG A 56 8.64 -3.88 19.60
N TYR A 57 8.01 -4.07 18.46
CA TYR A 57 8.25 -3.37 17.21
C TYR A 57 7.04 -2.50 16.92
N GLU A 58 7.28 -1.22 16.68
CA GLU A 58 6.24 -0.25 16.40
C GLU A 58 6.59 0.47 15.10
N THR A 59 5.60 0.59 14.20
CA THR A 59 5.72 1.35 12.96
C THR A 59 4.85 2.59 13.09
N PHE A 60 5.40 3.74 12.73
CA PHE A 60 4.76 5.04 12.80
C PHE A 60 4.83 5.74 11.46
N ILE A 61 3.81 6.51 11.14
CA ILE A 61 3.92 7.55 10.13
C ILE A 61 4.48 8.79 10.85
N LYS A 62 5.66 9.23 10.42
CA LYS A 62 6.33 10.41 10.96
C LYS A 62 5.93 11.65 10.18
N GLU A 63 5.87 11.57 8.85
CA GLU A 63 5.48 12.68 7.98
C GLU A 63 4.81 12.13 6.70
N ILE A 64 3.94 12.93 6.09
CA ILE A 64 3.35 12.66 4.77
C ILE A 64 3.46 13.95 3.96
N ASN A 65 4.29 13.93 2.92
CA ASN A 65 4.53 15.06 2.03
C ASN A 65 3.94 14.76 0.65
N CYS A 66 2.74 15.26 0.37
CA CYS A 66 2.08 15.08 -0.92
C CYS A 66 2.28 16.32 -1.81
N ASN A 67 3.43 16.42 -2.45
CA ASN A 67 3.69 17.49 -3.43
C ASN A 67 2.87 17.20 -4.70
N ASN A 68 2.02 18.16 -5.11
CA ASN A 68 1.20 18.11 -6.32
C ASN A 68 0.21 16.93 -6.45
N LYS A 69 -0.17 16.26 -5.35
CA LYS A 69 -1.16 15.15 -5.27
C LYS A 69 -0.81 13.85 -6.04
N GLU A 70 0.10 13.89 -7.00
CA GLU A 70 0.50 12.72 -7.80
C GLU A 70 1.59 11.89 -7.12
N LYS A 71 2.44 12.52 -6.29
CA LYS A 71 3.46 11.81 -5.52
C LYS A 71 3.43 12.18 -4.05
N CYS A 72 3.15 11.19 -3.20
CA CYS A 72 3.26 11.33 -1.75
C CYS A 72 4.53 10.65 -1.26
N GLU A 73 5.37 11.40 -0.56
CA GLU A 73 6.49 10.87 0.19
C GLU A 73 6.05 10.63 1.63
N TRP A 74 6.14 9.39 2.08
CA TRP A 74 5.78 8.97 3.42
C TRP A 74 7.06 8.71 4.20
N VAL A 75 7.25 9.40 5.32
CA VAL A 75 8.36 9.14 6.21
C VAL A 75 7.89 8.17 7.29
N ILE A 76 8.37 6.93 7.24
CA ILE A 76 7.99 5.87 8.18
C ILE A 76 9.09 5.70 9.23
N SER A 77 8.72 5.68 10.51
CA SER A 77 9.63 5.35 11.60
C SER A 77 9.34 3.97 12.17
N TYR A 78 10.40 3.20 12.44
CA TYR A 78 10.36 1.90 13.08
C TYR A 78 11.07 1.98 14.41
N ARG A 79 10.35 1.75 15.50
CA ARG A 79 10.89 1.74 16.86
C ARG A 79 10.94 0.32 17.38
N ILE A 80 12.07 -0.04 17.97
CA ILE A 80 12.26 -1.32 18.65
C ILE A 80 12.46 -1.01 20.13
N SER A 81 11.66 -1.67 20.98
CA SER A 81 11.65 -1.47 22.42
C SER A 81 11.83 -2.80 23.16
N TYR A 82 12.58 -2.79 24.25
CA TYR A 82 12.73 -3.91 25.18
C TYR A 82 12.40 -3.44 26.60
N LYS A 83 11.47 -4.13 27.29
CA LYS A 83 11.00 -3.75 28.63
C LYS A 83 10.66 -2.24 28.74
N ASN A 84 9.90 -1.73 27.78
CA ASN A 84 9.49 -0.32 27.66
C ASN A 84 10.62 0.70 27.41
N LYS A 85 11.85 0.25 27.19
CA LYS A 85 12.96 1.11 26.76
C LYS A 85 13.16 1.00 25.26
N VAL A 86 13.18 2.14 24.56
CA VAL A 86 13.55 2.19 23.15
C VAL A 86 15.02 1.81 23.02
N ILE A 87 15.31 0.75 22.26
CA ILE A 87 16.67 0.27 21.99
C ILE A 87 17.15 0.68 20.60
N ARG A 88 16.23 0.95 19.67
CA ARG A 88 16.56 1.44 18.34
C ARG A 88 15.38 2.16 17.73
N GLU A 89 15.66 3.20 16.95
CA GLU A 89 14.69 3.83 16.07
C GLU A 89 15.33 4.02 14.69
N ILE A 90 14.59 3.68 13.62
CA ILE A 90 15.02 3.80 12.23
C ILE A 90 13.94 4.57 11.48
N THR A 91 14.31 5.67 10.84
CA THR A 91 13.39 6.44 9.98
C THR A 91 13.78 6.22 8.52
N CYS A 92 12.79 5.90 7.69
CA CYS A 92 12.96 5.66 6.26
C CYS A 92 11.95 6.49 5.47
N PRO A 93 12.39 7.39 4.57
CA PRO A 93 11.51 7.97 3.58
C PRO A 93 11.10 6.89 2.56
N MET A 94 9.83 6.90 2.17
CA MET A 94 9.25 5.99 1.19
C MET A 94 8.39 6.79 0.21
N ASN A 95 8.72 6.71 -1.08
CA ASN A 95 7.85 7.23 -2.13
C ASN A 95 6.68 6.27 -2.29
N TRP A 96 5.48 6.73 -1.95
CA TRP A 96 4.31 5.88 -1.91
C TRP A 96 3.03 6.68 -2.16
N ASN A 97 2.35 6.37 -3.25
CA ASN A 97 1.12 7.04 -3.65
C ASN A 97 -0.11 6.34 -3.09
N TYR A 98 -1.07 7.14 -2.64
CA TYR A 98 -2.40 6.63 -2.41
C TYR A 98 -3.19 6.68 -3.72
N GLU A 99 -3.64 5.51 -4.16
CA GLU A 99 -4.58 5.38 -5.25
C GLU A 99 -5.94 5.00 -4.69
N SER A 100 -6.99 5.69 -5.13
CA SER A 100 -8.33 5.37 -4.70
C SER A 100 -8.75 4.03 -5.28
N GLU A 101 -9.58 3.31 -4.52
CA GLU A 101 -10.15 2.04 -4.96
C GLU A 101 -10.84 2.18 -6.33
N GLU A 102 -11.60 3.26 -6.51
CA GLU A 102 -12.34 3.54 -7.73
C GLU A 102 -11.41 3.73 -8.93
N ALA A 103 -10.26 4.39 -8.73
CA ALA A 103 -9.25 4.57 -9.77
C ALA A 103 -8.66 3.22 -10.21
N VAL A 104 -8.24 2.38 -9.26
CA VAL A 104 -7.65 1.06 -9.55
C VAL A 104 -8.66 0.12 -10.21
N LEU A 105 -9.92 0.10 -9.74
CA LEU A 105 -10.98 -0.69 -10.36
C LEU A 105 -11.26 -0.25 -11.81
N LYS A 106 -11.19 1.05 -12.08
CA LYS A 106 -11.34 1.61 -13.43
C LYS A 106 -10.18 1.20 -14.35
N GLU A 107 -8.94 1.32 -13.89
CA GLU A 107 -7.75 0.87 -14.62
C GLU A 107 -7.85 -0.62 -14.99
N LEU A 108 -8.20 -1.48 -14.03
CA LEU A 108 -8.37 -2.92 -14.25
C LEU A 108 -9.49 -3.26 -15.24
N SER A 109 -10.61 -2.52 -15.17
CA SER A 109 -11.72 -2.71 -16.11
C SER A 109 -11.30 -2.41 -17.55
N TYR A 110 -10.46 -1.39 -17.76
CA TYR A 110 -9.89 -1.08 -19.08
C TYR A 110 -8.90 -2.13 -19.55
N ALA A 111 -8.15 -2.74 -18.64
CA ALA A 111 -7.21 -3.82 -18.94
C ALA A 111 -7.86 -5.22 -19.09
N ASN A 112 -9.15 -5.29 -19.40
CA ASN A 112 -9.88 -6.55 -19.62
C ASN A 112 -10.01 -7.46 -18.37
N PHE A 113 -10.04 -6.88 -17.17
CA PHE A 113 -10.37 -7.61 -15.94
C PHE A 113 -11.80 -7.30 -15.49
N ARG A 114 -12.43 -8.30 -14.85
CA ARG A 114 -13.63 -8.11 -14.03
C ARG A 114 -13.18 -8.04 -12.57
N CYS A 115 -13.48 -6.94 -11.90
CA CYS A 115 -12.95 -6.65 -10.57
C CYS A 115 -14.04 -6.32 -9.55
N VAL A 116 -13.74 -6.59 -8.27
CA VAL A 116 -14.60 -6.29 -7.13
C VAL A 116 -13.73 -6.00 -5.90
N LYS A 117 -14.21 -5.10 -5.03
CA LYS A 117 -13.62 -4.89 -3.71
C LYS A 117 -13.92 -6.07 -2.81
N VAL A 118 -12.89 -6.62 -2.15
CA VAL A 118 -13.05 -7.65 -1.13
C VAL A 118 -12.95 -7.06 0.28
N SER A 119 -12.05 -6.08 0.48
CA SER A 119 -11.89 -5.35 1.73
C SER A 119 -11.25 -3.99 1.49
N ASP A 120 -11.11 -3.16 2.54
CA ASP A 120 -10.43 -1.86 2.46
C ASP A 120 -8.94 -1.93 2.07
N THR A 121 -8.36 -3.13 2.01
CA THR A 121 -6.96 -3.36 1.64
C THR A 121 -6.79 -4.35 0.49
N LEU A 122 -7.88 -4.89 -0.06
CA LEU A 122 -7.79 -6.00 -1.02
C LEU A 122 -8.86 -5.88 -2.10
N LEU A 123 -8.41 -5.93 -3.35
CA LEU A 123 -9.25 -6.07 -4.52
C LEU A 123 -9.06 -7.47 -5.12
N PHE A 124 -10.13 -8.01 -5.68
CA PHE A 124 -10.11 -9.21 -6.49
C PHE A 124 -10.35 -8.84 -7.95
N ALA A 125 -9.51 -9.37 -8.84
CA ALA A 125 -9.68 -9.25 -10.28
C ALA A 125 -9.66 -10.64 -10.92
N ARG A 126 -10.42 -10.81 -12.00
CA ARG A 126 -10.41 -12.01 -12.83
C ARG A 126 -10.27 -11.59 -14.28
N LYS A 127 -9.31 -12.16 -15.01
CA LYS A 127 -9.18 -11.91 -16.45
C LYS A 127 -10.46 -12.39 -17.15
N LYS A 128 -11.05 -11.54 -17.99
CA LYS A 128 -12.26 -11.84 -18.75
C LYS A 128 -12.03 -12.93 -19.79
#